data_AF-A0AAV4K090-F1
#
_entry.id   AF-A0AAV4K090-F1
#
_cell.length_a   1.000
_cell.length_b   1.000
_cell.length_c   1.000
_cell.angle_alpha   90.00
_cell.angle_beta   90.00
_cell.angle_gamma   90.00
#
_symmetry.space_group_name_H-M   'P 1'
#
loop_
_entity.id
_entity.type
_entity.pdbx_description
1 polymer ?
#
loop_
_entity_poly.entity_id
_entity_poly.type
_entity_poly.pdbx_seq_one_letter_code
_entity_poly.pdbx_strand_id
1 'polypeptide(L)'
;MCLTTKVFADNLFTSLPLVQKLRERGMYYPGTVRMNRLKGYSLSSEAELKQQERGSSDYKVEVNSGIVAVRWYDNRAVDLLSSQDWFPIKSKRWYMCIFFYTTNMMVVNAWLRHRTHAQVLKRKTLRLAELQSRLATQLVLPKAPVGRPRLIASSPRLSLVHHRTAAPREVCLDGQDHLPEWGKSRERCKAEGCPSLSYVK
;
A
#
# COMPACT_ATOMS: atom_id res chain seq x y z
N MET A 1 18.81 -19.15 -22.80
CA MET A 1 18.83 -18.69 -21.39
C MET A 1 18.92 -17.17 -21.41
N CYS A 2 17.83 -16.44 -21.17
CA CYS A 2 17.92 -14.98 -21.01
C CYS A 2 17.86 -14.66 -19.52
N LEU A 3 19.00 -14.34 -18.93
CA LEU A 3 19.02 -13.70 -17.61
C LEU A 3 18.43 -12.30 -17.79
N THR A 4 17.23 -12.09 -17.26
CA THR A 4 16.60 -10.76 -17.22
C THR A 4 17.40 -9.88 -16.28
N THR A 5 18.28 -9.08 -16.85
CA THR A 5 19.19 -8.21 -16.09
C THR A 5 18.43 -6.96 -15.68
N LYS A 6 18.49 -6.61 -14.39
CA LYS A 6 17.87 -5.39 -13.86
C LYS A 6 18.95 -4.39 -13.48
N VAL A 7 18.82 -3.17 -13.97
CA VAL A 7 19.76 -2.08 -13.73
C VAL A 7 19.06 -1.02 -12.90
N PHE A 8 19.60 -0.76 -11.71
CA PHE A 8 19.10 0.29 -10.82
C PHE A 8 20.09 1.45 -10.88
N ALA A 9 19.58 2.66 -11.07
CA ALA A 9 20.42 3.84 -11.07
C ALA A 9 19.70 5.05 -10.49
N ASP A 10 20.51 5.94 -9.93
CA ASP A 10 20.05 7.22 -9.42
C ASP A 10 19.77 8.20 -10.56
N ASN A 11 19.07 9.28 -10.21
CA ASN A 11 18.56 10.31 -11.11
C ASN A 11 19.58 10.81 -12.13
N LEU A 12 20.85 10.94 -11.74
CA LEU A 12 21.92 11.39 -12.62
C LEU A 12 21.98 10.58 -13.93
N PHE A 13 21.80 9.26 -13.84
CA PHE A 13 21.94 8.33 -14.97
C PHE A 13 20.61 8.04 -15.68
N THR A 14 19.48 8.46 -15.13
CA THR A 14 18.17 8.16 -15.71
C THR A 14 17.81 9.11 -16.85
N SER A 15 17.51 8.54 -18.02
CA SER A 15 16.96 9.25 -19.18
C SER A 15 16.03 8.34 -19.98
N LEU A 16 15.04 8.92 -20.67
CA LEU A 16 14.07 8.15 -21.46
C LEU A 16 14.72 7.29 -22.57
N PRO A 17 15.66 7.81 -23.39
CA PRO A 17 16.28 7.02 -24.46
C PRO A 17 17.11 5.86 -23.92
N LEU A 18 17.74 6.03 -22.75
CA LEU A 18 18.47 4.96 -22.09
C LEU A 18 17.54 3.81 -21.69
N VAL A 19 16.41 4.12 -21.06
CA VAL A 19 15.45 3.11 -20.60
C VAL A 19 14.84 2.35 -21.79
N GLN A 20 14.52 3.04 -22.88
CA GLN A 20 14.07 2.41 -24.13
C GLN A 20 15.11 1.42 -24.67
N LYS A 21 16.37 1.87 -24.79
CA LYS A 21 17.47 1.06 -25.33
C LYS A 21 17.85 -0.13 -24.44
N LEU A 22 17.73 0.03 -23.12
CA LEU A 22 17.92 -1.07 -22.17
C LEU A 22 16.82 -2.12 -22.32
N ARG A 23 15.57 -1.68 -22.52
CA ARG A 23 14.44 -2.58 -22.75
C ARG A 23 14.60 -3.38 -24.03
N GLU A 24 15.01 -2.74 -25.13
CA GLU A 24 15.32 -3.42 -26.40
C GLU A 24 16.37 -4.52 -26.23
N ARG A 25 17.32 -4.32 -25.31
CA ARG A 25 18.35 -5.31 -24.96
C ARG A 25 17.88 -6.36 -23.94
N GLY A 26 16.59 -6.38 -23.59
CA GLY A 26 16.03 -7.31 -22.61
C GLY A 26 16.43 -7.00 -21.16
N MET A 27 16.83 -5.76 -20.87
CA MET A 27 17.17 -5.30 -19.53
C MET A 27 16.06 -4.40 -18.96
N TYR A 28 15.74 -4.60 -17.70
CA TYR A 28 14.76 -3.78 -17.00
C TYR A 28 15.46 -2.68 -16.20
N TYR A 29 14.86 -1.49 -16.20
CA TYR A 29 15.41 -0.32 -15.53
C TYR A 29 14.32 0.38 -14.73
N PRO A 30 14.36 0.32 -13.40
CA PRO A 30 13.67 1.25 -12.53
C PRO A 30 14.65 2.29 -11.97
N GLY A 31 14.28 3.57 -12.06
CA GLY A 31 15.08 4.66 -11.48
C GLY A 31 14.28 5.92 -11.24
N THR A 32 14.80 6.80 -10.39
CA THR A 32 14.28 8.16 -10.22
C THR A 32 14.68 9.00 -11.43
N VAL A 33 13.87 9.97 -11.82
CA VAL A 33 14.13 10.84 -12.97
C VAL A 33 13.72 12.27 -12.64
N ARG A 34 14.38 13.27 -13.24
CA ARG A 34 13.89 14.65 -13.18
C ARG A 34 12.82 14.86 -14.25
N MET A 35 11.73 15.54 -13.91
CA MET A 35 10.66 15.87 -14.86
C MET A 35 11.16 16.54 -16.15
N ASN A 36 12.19 17.39 -16.06
CA ASN A 36 12.76 18.05 -17.24
C ASN A 36 13.37 17.09 -18.28
N ARG A 37 13.60 15.82 -17.92
CA ARG A 37 14.09 14.76 -18.81
C ARG A 37 12.96 13.92 -19.41
N LEU A 38 11.72 14.08 -18.95
CA LEU A 38 10.53 13.36 -19.41
C LEU A 38 9.74 14.18 -20.45
N LYS A 39 10.42 14.59 -21.54
CA LYS A 39 9.77 15.33 -22.63
C LYS A 39 8.70 14.45 -23.29
N GLY A 40 7.46 14.94 -23.38
CA GLY A 40 6.32 14.23 -24.00
C GLY A 40 5.43 13.47 -23.01
N TYR A 41 5.82 13.34 -21.74
CA TYR A 41 4.97 12.77 -20.69
C TYR A 41 4.22 13.90 -19.98
N SER A 42 2.92 14.03 -20.27
CA SER A 42 2.00 14.82 -19.45
C SER A 42 1.62 14.02 -18.20
N LEU A 43 2.35 14.28 -17.11
CA LEU A 43 2.01 13.85 -15.75
C LEU A 43 1.42 15.04 -14.98
N SER A 44 0.55 14.79 -14.01
CA SER A 44 -0.09 15.82 -13.18
C SER A 44 0.94 16.81 -12.62
N SER A 45 0.60 18.10 -12.62
CA SER A 45 1.49 19.12 -12.08
C SER A 45 1.67 18.97 -10.55
N GLU A 46 2.77 19.50 -10.02
CA GLU A 46 2.97 19.49 -8.56
C GLU A 46 1.87 20.28 -7.84
N ALA A 47 1.32 21.33 -8.48
CA ALA A 47 0.20 22.10 -7.95
C ALA A 47 -1.08 21.27 -7.86
N GLU A 48 -1.40 20.49 -8.89
CA GLU A 48 -2.55 19.56 -8.90
C GLU A 48 -2.41 18.49 -7.82
N LEU A 49 -1.22 17.87 -7.70
CA LEU A 49 -0.99 16.82 -6.71
C LEU A 49 -0.94 17.36 -5.28
N LYS A 50 -0.56 18.64 -5.10
CA LYS A 50 -0.60 19.34 -3.82
C LYS A 50 -2.02 19.73 -3.39
N GLN A 51 -2.92 19.99 -4.34
CA GLN A 51 -4.35 20.14 -4.04
C GLN A 51 -4.99 18.81 -3.64
N GLN A 52 -4.44 17.70 -4.13
CA GLN A 52 -4.80 16.37 -3.64
C GLN A 52 -4.19 16.09 -2.26
N GLU A 53 -4.65 15.01 -1.64
CA GLU A 53 -4.12 14.57 -0.35
C GLU A 53 -2.69 14.03 -0.46
N ARG A 54 -1.95 14.13 0.66
CA ARG A 54 -0.60 13.58 0.80
C ARG A 54 -0.55 12.09 0.43
N GLY A 55 0.47 11.69 -0.33
CA GLY A 55 0.61 10.33 -0.86
C GLY A 55 -0.14 10.10 -2.17
N SER A 56 -0.65 11.16 -2.79
CA SER A 56 -1.21 11.13 -4.14
C SER A 56 -0.16 10.67 -5.16
N SER A 57 -0.63 9.97 -6.20
CA SER A 57 0.23 9.53 -7.30
C SER A 57 -0.51 9.60 -8.62
N ASP A 58 0.23 9.96 -9.65
CA ASP A 58 -0.19 9.89 -11.03
C ASP A 58 0.76 8.97 -11.81
N TYR A 59 0.27 8.32 -12.86
CA TYR A 59 1.10 7.46 -13.69
C TYR A 59 0.65 7.47 -15.13
N LYS A 60 1.63 7.36 -16.03
CA LYS A 60 1.41 7.27 -17.46
C LYS A 60 2.17 6.09 -18.02
N VAL A 61 1.45 5.23 -18.73
CA VAL A 61 2.01 4.06 -19.42
C VAL A 61 2.09 4.39 -20.90
N GLU A 62 3.28 4.31 -21.47
CA GLU A 62 3.46 4.37 -22.92
C GLU A 62 3.38 2.95 -23.47
N VAL A 63 2.33 2.65 -24.24
CA VAL A 63 2.07 1.29 -24.75
C VAL A 63 3.15 0.83 -25.75
N ASN A 64 3.64 1.74 -26.59
CA ASN A 64 4.60 1.40 -27.65
C ASN A 64 5.99 1.01 -27.12
N SER A 65 6.46 1.71 -26.09
CA SER A 65 7.75 1.43 -25.44
C SER A 65 7.60 0.55 -24.19
N GLY A 66 6.35 0.33 -23.75
CA GLY A 66 5.95 -0.29 -22.49
C GLY A 66 6.47 0.40 -21.23
N ILE A 67 6.99 1.63 -21.34
CA ILE A 67 7.60 2.35 -20.22
C ILE A 67 6.49 2.99 -19.38
N VAL A 68 6.66 2.90 -18.07
CA VAL A 68 5.79 3.50 -17.08
C VAL A 68 6.52 4.67 -16.43
N ALA A 69 5.94 5.86 -16.52
CA ALA A 69 6.36 7.01 -15.73
C ALA A 69 5.37 7.18 -14.58
N VAL A 70 5.87 7.32 -13.35
CA VAL A 70 5.06 7.50 -12.14
C VAL A 70 5.52 8.78 -11.46
N ARG A 71 4.57 9.62 -11.07
CA ARG A 71 4.80 10.78 -10.22
C ARG A 71 4.12 10.54 -8.88
N TRP A 72 4.86 10.72 -7.79
CA TRP A 72 4.36 10.57 -6.43
C TRP A 72 4.59 11.85 -5.65
N TYR A 73 3.60 12.26 -4.86
CA TYR A 73 3.64 13.50 -4.09
C TYR A 73 3.50 13.22 -2.60
N ASP A 74 4.47 13.73 -1.84
CA ASP A 74 4.45 13.74 -0.37
C ASP A 74 4.64 15.16 0.15
N ASN A 75 5.87 15.55 0.47
CA ASN A 75 6.25 16.95 0.71
C ASN A 75 6.71 17.67 -0.56
N ARG A 76 7.24 16.90 -1.53
CA ARG A 76 7.66 17.35 -2.87
C ARG A 76 7.32 16.25 -3.88
N ALA A 77 7.12 16.62 -5.13
CA ALA A 77 6.94 15.64 -6.20
C ALA A 77 8.24 14.87 -6.50
N VAL A 78 8.13 13.55 -6.62
CA VAL A 78 9.20 12.65 -7.05
C VAL A 78 8.73 11.87 -8.27
N ASP A 79 9.56 11.85 -9.31
CA ASP A 79 9.26 11.14 -10.55
C ASP A 79 10.11 9.87 -10.66
N LEU A 80 9.46 8.78 -11.05
CA LEU A 80 10.06 7.48 -11.30
C LEU A 80 9.80 7.06 -12.75
N LEU A 81 10.79 6.42 -13.34
CA LEU A 81 10.68 5.80 -14.66
C LEU A 81 11.00 4.30 -14.52
N SER A 82 10.11 3.46 -15.04
CA SER A 82 10.25 2.00 -14.98
C SER A 82 9.92 1.38 -16.34
N SER A 83 10.78 0.50 -16.84
CA SER A 83 10.44 -0.41 -17.96
C SER A 83 9.86 -1.76 -17.52
N GLN A 84 9.68 -1.96 -16.21
CA GLN A 84 9.05 -3.15 -15.65
C GLN A 84 7.59 -2.87 -15.26
N ASP A 85 6.72 -3.85 -15.50
CA ASP A 85 5.33 -3.86 -15.02
C ASP A 85 5.30 -3.63 -13.50
N TRP A 86 4.93 -2.41 -13.13
CA TRP A 86 4.68 -2.01 -11.75
C TRP A 86 3.28 -2.49 -11.39
N PHE A 87 3.13 -3.19 -10.26
CA PHE A 87 1.81 -3.45 -9.67
C PHE A 87 1.45 -2.25 -8.79
N PRO A 88 0.55 -1.34 -9.20
CA PRO A 88 0.20 -0.19 -8.38
C PRO A 88 -0.78 -0.62 -7.30
N ILE A 89 -0.26 -1.14 -6.19
CA ILE A 89 -1.04 -1.12 -4.94
C ILE A 89 -1.04 0.34 -4.49
N LYS A 90 -2.09 1.08 -4.88
CA LYS A 90 -2.29 2.47 -4.46
C LYS A 90 -2.43 2.51 -2.94
N SER A 91 -1.42 3.02 -2.25
CA SER A 91 -1.42 3.16 -0.80
C SER A 91 -0.97 4.55 -0.40
N LYS A 92 -1.72 5.19 0.50
CA LYS A 92 -1.38 6.50 1.10
C LYS A 92 -0.21 6.43 2.09
N ARG A 93 0.28 5.22 2.38
CA ARG A 93 1.32 4.94 3.38
C ARG A 93 2.64 4.68 2.66
N TRP A 94 3.56 5.65 2.70
CA TRP A 94 4.86 5.61 2.00
C TRP A 94 5.64 4.31 2.22
N TYR A 95 5.56 3.73 3.42
CA TYR A 95 6.27 2.49 3.77
C TYR A 95 5.72 1.25 3.05
N MET A 96 4.49 1.29 2.51
CA MET A 96 3.93 0.16 1.75
C MET A 96 4.68 -0.06 0.44
N CYS A 97 5.12 1.01 -0.23
CA CYS A 97 5.97 0.91 -1.41
C CYS A 97 7.29 0.18 -1.08
N ILE A 98 7.89 0.50 0.06
CA ILE A 98 9.10 -0.17 0.55
C ILE A 98 8.81 -1.64 0.86
N PHE A 99 7.72 -1.94 1.57
CA PHE A 99 7.34 -3.31 1.91
C PHE A 99 7.14 -4.21 0.68
N PHE A 100 6.43 -3.74 -0.33
CA PHE A 100 6.23 -4.52 -1.56
C PHE A 100 7.54 -4.68 -2.35
N TYR A 101 8.38 -3.64 -2.36
CA TYR A 101 9.69 -3.70 -2.98
C TYR A 101 10.60 -4.72 -2.29
N THR A 102 10.70 -4.68 -0.96
CA THR A 102 11.52 -5.64 -0.19
C THR A 102 10.98 -7.06 -0.31
N THR A 103 9.66 -7.25 -0.28
CA THR A 103 9.04 -8.57 -0.49
C THR A 103 9.39 -9.12 -1.87
N ASN A 104 9.29 -8.31 -2.93
CA ASN A 104 9.66 -8.72 -4.28
C ASN A 104 11.15 -9.06 -4.39
N MET A 105 12.03 -8.24 -3.80
CA MET A 105 13.47 -8.47 -3.75
C MET A 105 13.80 -9.79 -3.01
N MET A 106 13.15 -10.07 -1.87
CA MET A 106 13.31 -11.31 -1.12
C MET A 106 12.90 -12.54 -1.93
N VAL A 107 11.77 -12.47 -2.64
CA VAL A 107 11.30 -13.57 -3.50
C VAL A 107 12.26 -13.83 -4.66
N VAL A 108 12.78 -12.78 -5.30
CA VAL A 108 13.78 -12.90 -6.37
C VAL A 108 15.08 -13.51 -5.83
N ASN A 109 15.56 -13.05 -4.67
CA ASN A 109 16.76 -13.59 -4.04
C ASN A 109 16.59 -15.06 -3.64
N ALA A 110 15.43 -15.43 -3.09
CA ALA A 110 15.09 -16.81 -2.80
C ALA A 110 15.05 -17.68 -4.07
N TRP A 111 14.54 -17.16 -5.18
CA TRP A 111 14.55 -17.87 -6.47
C TRP A 111 15.96 -18.08 -7.02
N LEU A 112 16.84 -17.07 -6.92
CA LEU A 112 18.26 -17.21 -7.32
C LEU A 112 18.95 -18.31 -6.50
N ARG A 113 18.72 -18.33 -5.18
CA ARG A 113 19.28 -19.36 -4.29
C ARG A 113 18.68 -20.75 -4.55
N HIS A 114 17.39 -20.83 -4.89
CA HIS A 114 16.77 -22.08 -5.32
C HIS A 114 17.41 -22.60 -6.61
N ARG A 115 17.74 -21.73 -7.57
CA ARG A 115 18.39 -22.14 -8.82
C ARG A 115 19.78 -22.72 -8.60
N THR A 116 20.60 -22.08 -7.77
CA THR A 116 21.94 -22.59 -7.46
C THR A 116 21.86 -23.95 -6.77
N HIS A 117 20.98 -24.10 -5.78
CA HIS A 117 20.73 -25.40 -5.11
C HIS A 117 20.19 -26.46 -6.07
N ALA A 118 19.26 -26.11 -6.97
CA ALA A 118 18.71 -27.06 -7.93
C ALA A 118 19.76 -27.54 -8.94
N GLN A 119 20.69 -26.68 -9.36
CA GLN A 119 21.82 -27.06 -10.22
C GLN A 119 22.76 -28.04 -9.52
N VAL A 120 23.14 -27.75 -8.26
CA VAL A 120 23.99 -28.65 -7.45
C VAL A 120 23.32 -30.01 -7.25
N LEU A 121 22.01 -30.02 -6.98
CA LEU A 121 21.22 -31.23 -6.75
C LEU A 121 20.76 -31.91 -8.06
N LYS A 122 21.15 -31.40 -9.23
CA LYS A 122 20.71 -31.88 -10.57
C LYS A 122 19.18 -32.00 -10.70
N ARG A 123 18.43 -31.11 -10.02
CA ARG A 123 16.96 -31.04 -10.08
C ARG A 123 16.51 -30.00 -11.09
N LYS A 124 15.30 -30.20 -11.63
CA LYS A 124 14.68 -29.24 -12.55
C LYS A 124 14.43 -27.90 -11.84
N THR A 125 15.00 -26.82 -12.37
CA THR A 125 14.79 -25.47 -11.83
C THR A 125 13.37 -24.99 -12.11
N LEU A 126 12.68 -24.49 -11.08
CA LEU A 126 11.37 -23.85 -11.21
C LEU A 126 11.51 -22.47 -11.87
N ARG A 127 10.53 -22.09 -12.70
CA ARG A 127 10.39 -20.71 -13.20
C ARG A 127 9.96 -19.79 -12.06
N LEU A 128 10.29 -18.49 -12.14
CA LEU A 128 10.00 -17.52 -11.08
C LEU A 128 8.50 -17.45 -10.74
N ALA A 129 7.64 -17.41 -11.76
CA ALA A 129 6.19 -17.38 -11.59
C ALA A 129 5.65 -18.63 -10.86
N GLU A 130 6.24 -19.79 -11.12
CA GLU A 130 5.83 -21.02 -10.45
C GLU A 130 6.30 -21.06 -8.99
N LEU A 131 7.50 -20.54 -8.71
CA LEU A 131 7.97 -20.38 -7.33
C LEU A 131 7.08 -19.38 -6.55
N GLN A 132 6.68 -18.28 -7.19
CA GLN A 132 5.74 -17.32 -6.62
C GLN A 132 4.37 -17.94 -6.32
N SER A 133 3.83 -18.74 -7.25
CA SER A 133 2.57 -19.46 -7.05
C SER A 133 2.66 -20.41 -5.85
N ARG A 134 3.72 -21.23 -5.76
CA ARG A 134 3.92 -22.15 -4.62
C ARG A 134 4.07 -21.42 -3.29
N LEU A 135 4.83 -20.32 -3.26
CA LEU A 135 4.98 -19.48 -2.08
C LEU A 135 3.63 -18.90 -1.64
N ALA A 136 2.85 -18.35 -2.58
CA ALA A 136 1.53 -17.82 -2.30
C ALA A 136 0.62 -18.90 -1.72
N THR A 137 0.58 -20.10 -2.33
CA THR A 137 -0.19 -21.22 -1.80
C THR A 137 0.25 -21.61 -0.39
N GLN A 138 1.54 -21.71 -0.11
CA GLN A 138 2.03 -22.06 1.23
C GLN A 138 1.81 -20.98 2.31
N LEU A 139 1.70 -19.72 1.90
CA LEU A 139 1.43 -18.61 2.82
C LEU A 139 -0.07 -18.42 3.05
N VAL A 140 -0.91 -18.71 2.06
CA VAL A 140 -2.37 -18.57 2.12
C VAL A 140 -3.02 -19.78 2.79
N LEU A 141 -2.49 -20.99 2.57
CA LEU A 141 -3.02 -22.18 3.22
C LEU A 141 -2.82 -22.11 4.74
N PRO A 142 -3.84 -22.49 5.53
CA PRO A 142 -3.75 -22.47 6.98
C PRO A 142 -2.61 -23.40 7.43
N LYS A 143 -1.62 -22.82 8.11
CA LYS A 143 -0.64 -23.59 8.86
C LYS A 143 -1.31 -24.13 10.12
N ALA A 144 -0.84 -25.27 10.63
CA ALA A 144 -1.31 -25.82 11.90
C ALA A 144 -1.31 -24.70 12.97
N PRO A 145 -2.34 -24.63 13.85
CA PRO A 145 -2.47 -23.54 14.80
C PRO A 145 -1.27 -23.54 15.75
N VAL A 146 -0.36 -22.57 15.57
CA VAL A 146 0.68 -22.27 16.54
C VAL A 146 0.08 -21.26 17.53
N GLY A 147 -0.40 -21.76 18.67
CA GLY A 147 -0.97 -20.99 19.79
C GLY A 147 -2.50 -21.09 19.97
N ARG A 148 -2.92 -21.07 21.26
CA ARG A 148 -4.24 -21.27 21.91
C ARG A 148 -5.37 -21.91 21.08
N PRO A 149 -5.93 -23.06 21.51
CA PRO A 149 -7.00 -23.76 20.78
C PRO A 149 -8.19 -22.84 20.48
N ARG A 150 -8.61 -22.80 19.22
CA ARG A 150 -9.93 -22.25 18.86
C ARG A 150 -10.98 -23.30 19.20
N LEU A 151 -11.92 -22.94 20.07
CA LEU A 151 -13.13 -23.71 20.29
C LEU A 151 -13.97 -23.66 19.00
N ILE A 152 -14.01 -24.80 18.32
CA ILE A 152 -15.04 -25.27 17.39
C ILE A 152 -15.26 -24.40 16.14
N ALA A 153 -15.01 -25.03 14.99
CA ALA A 153 -15.28 -24.53 13.66
C ALA A 153 -16.77 -24.16 13.52
N SER A 154 -17.04 -22.90 13.22
CA SER A 154 -18.23 -22.51 12.46
C SER A 154 -17.73 -21.74 11.24
N SER A 155 -18.37 -22.04 10.10
CA SER A 155 -18.15 -21.61 8.72
C SER A 155 -17.46 -20.25 8.50
N PRO A 156 -16.77 -20.04 7.36
CA PRO A 156 -16.10 -18.77 7.08
C PRO A 156 -17.14 -17.64 7.12
N ARG A 157 -17.15 -16.86 8.21
CA ARG A 157 -17.90 -15.61 8.24
C ARG A 157 -17.26 -14.72 7.20
N LEU A 158 -18.00 -14.45 6.13
CA LEU A 158 -17.75 -13.28 5.28
C LEU A 158 -17.47 -12.12 6.22
N SER A 159 -16.34 -11.44 6.03
CA SER A 159 -16.00 -10.27 6.83
C SER A 159 -17.13 -9.26 6.67
N LEU A 160 -18.01 -9.19 7.66
CA LEU A 160 -19.01 -8.14 7.75
C LEU A 160 -18.23 -6.84 7.70
N VAL A 161 -18.46 -6.08 6.62
CA VAL A 161 -18.07 -4.69 6.51
C VAL A 161 -18.42 -4.06 7.85
N HIS A 162 -17.40 -3.52 8.54
CA HIS A 162 -17.63 -2.72 9.73
C HIS A 162 -18.31 -1.42 9.27
N HIS A 163 -19.60 -1.50 8.96
CA HIS A 163 -20.45 -0.34 9.12
C HIS A 163 -20.37 -0.03 10.62
N ARG A 164 -19.85 1.14 10.96
CA ARG A 164 -20.09 1.71 12.27
C ARG A 164 -21.61 1.87 12.37
N THR A 165 -22.32 0.87 12.86
CA THR A 165 -23.67 1.05 13.35
C THR A 165 -23.51 2.02 14.51
N ALA A 166 -23.90 3.27 14.30
CA ALA A 166 -24.10 4.18 15.42
C ALA A 166 -25.00 3.45 16.41
N ALA A 167 -24.62 3.46 17.69
CA ALA A 167 -25.44 2.81 18.71
C ALA A 167 -26.87 3.37 18.62
N PRO A 168 -27.90 2.53 18.83
CA PRO A 168 -29.29 2.97 18.82
C PRO A 168 -29.43 4.20 19.71
N ARG A 169 -30.29 5.14 19.30
CA ARG A 169 -30.46 6.43 20.00
C ARG A 169 -30.73 6.26 21.49
N GLU A 170 -31.38 5.17 21.86
CA GLU A 170 -31.71 4.74 23.22
C GLU A 170 -30.46 4.48 24.07
N VAL A 171 -29.44 3.82 23.50
CA VAL A 171 -28.15 3.57 24.16
C VAL A 171 -27.29 4.83 24.22
N CYS A 172 -27.43 5.73 23.25
CA CYS A 172 -26.74 7.03 23.25
C CYS A 172 -27.33 8.04 24.23
N LEU A 173 -28.58 7.85 24.66
CA LEU A 173 -29.31 8.76 25.55
C LEU A 173 -29.52 8.18 26.96
N ASP A 174 -29.10 6.94 27.19
CA ASP A 174 -29.13 6.32 28.51
C ASP A 174 -28.17 7.08 29.44
N GLY A 175 -28.74 7.83 30.39
CA GLY A 175 -28.05 8.83 31.21
C GLY A 175 -28.66 10.25 31.18
N GLN A 176 -29.76 10.47 30.44
CA GLN A 176 -30.57 11.70 30.53
C GLN A 176 -31.79 11.52 31.44
N ASP A 177 -31.61 11.13 32.70
CA ASP A 177 -32.78 11.02 33.60
C ASP A 177 -33.30 12.38 34.10
N HIS A 178 -32.64 13.50 33.75
CA HIS A 178 -33.17 14.84 34.02
C HIS A 178 -32.50 15.91 33.13
N LEU A 179 -33.27 16.95 32.82
CA LEU A 179 -32.79 18.14 32.12
C LEU A 179 -32.22 19.15 33.14
N PRO A 180 -31.16 19.90 32.81
CA PRO A 180 -30.69 20.98 33.67
C PRO A 180 -31.77 22.06 33.77
N GLU A 181 -32.10 22.44 35.00
CA GLU A 181 -33.02 23.55 35.25
C GLU A 181 -32.35 24.90 34.95
N TRP A 182 -33.12 25.83 34.41
CA TRP A 182 -32.66 27.19 34.11
C TRP A 182 -32.77 28.06 35.37
N GLY A 183 -31.63 28.46 35.92
CA GLY A 183 -31.52 29.31 37.10
C GLY A 183 -31.03 30.72 36.79
N LYS A 184 -31.09 31.62 37.78
CA LYS A 184 -30.41 32.93 37.73
C LYS A 184 -28.92 32.83 38.07
N SER A 185 -28.53 31.75 38.75
CA SER A 185 -27.18 31.43 39.22
C SER A 185 -26.80 30.01 38.78
N ARG A 186 -25.50 29.77 38.58
CA ARG A 186 -24.96 28.44 38.28
C ARG A 186 -24.81 27.65 39.57
N GLU A 187 -25.61 26.61 39.74
CA GLU A 187 -25.66 25.79 40.96
C GLU A 187 -25.49 24.30 40.62
N ARG A 188 -25.40 23.42 41.63
CA ARG A 188 -25.40 21.97 41.39
C ARG A 188 -26.82 21.49 41.08
N CYS A 189 -26.92 20.52 40.18
CA CYS A 189 -28.19 19.90 39.85
C CYS A 189 -28.84 19.34 41.13
N LYS A 190 -30.14 19.60 41.28
CA LYS A 190 -30.92 19.21 42.47
C LYS A 190 -31.39 17.76 42.43
N ALA A 191 -31.10 17.02 41.36
CA ALA A 191 -31.39 15.60 41.29
C ALA A 191 -30.47 14.81 42.24
N GLU A 192 -31.07 13.98 43.09
CA GLU A 192 -30.36 13.14 44.07
C GLU A 192 -29.28 12.28 43.38
N GLY A 193 -28.03 12.44 43.81
CA GLY A 193 -26.88 11.70 43.26
C GLY A 193 -26.26 12.26 41.97
N CYS A 194 -26.76 13.38 41.42
CA CYS A 194 -26.21 13.97 40.20
C CYS A 194 -25.04 14.94 40.46
N PRO A 195 -23.86 14.74 39.83
CA PRO A 195 -22.72 15.65 39.97
C PRO A 195 -22.77 16.88 39.03
N SER A 196 -23.74 16.97 38.12
CA SER A 196 -23.84 18.01 37.08
C SER A 196 -24.26 19.39 37.63
N LEU A 197 -24.05 20.46 36.84
CA LEU A 197 -24.42 21.84 37.21
C LEU A 197 -25.66 22.33 36.43
N SER A 198 -26.49 23.17 37.06
CA SER A 198 -27.58 23.90 36.42
C SER A 198 -27.04 25.02 35.52
N TYR A 199 -27.82 25.37 34.49
CA TYR A 199 -27.44 26.38 33.50
C TYR A 199 -28.14 27.72 33.78
N VAL A 200 -27.43 28.82 33.52
CA VAL A 200 -28.00 30.17 33.56
C VAL A 200 -28.49 30.52 32.16
N LYS A 201 -29.67 31.13 32.08
CA LYS A 201 -30.29 31.54 30.81
C LYS A 201 -29.68 32.82 30.25
#